data_AF-A0AAV1KAY6-F1
#
_entry.id   AF-A0AAV1KAY6-F1
#
_cell.length_a   1.000
_cell.length_b   1.000
_cell.length_c   1.000
_cell.angle_alpha   90.00
_cell.angle_beta   90.00
_cell.angle_gamma   90.00
#
_symmetry.space_group_name_H-M   'P 1'
#
loop_
_entity.id
_entity.type
_entity.pdbx_description
1 polymer ?
#
loop_
_entity_poly.entity_id
_entity_poly.type
_entity_poly.pdbx_seq_one_letter_code
_entity_poly.pdbx_strand_id
1 'polypeptide(L)'
;MLRTDQLSNEWKDSLQHAQQEDSDIKPILEWMKASAPKPKWSDVSAMSSTTKSYWAQWDSLLIQDGVLCRKWENGRGDSCHLQMVVPKAKVQDVLQLYHSGCSGGHLGVKRTLLKIRERFYWVHCRDDVEDWCRKCTSCAAVKGPQIRSRGAASQAKQNHVLLSLGSCVAVDILLLFQIM
;
A
#
# COMPACT_ATOMS: atom_id res chain seq x y z
N MET A 1 19.24 11.09 19.59
CA MET A 1 18.62 9.88 19.01
C MET A 1 17.30 9.68 19.74
N LEU A 2 16.19 10.26 19.23
CA LEU A 2 14.89 10.16 19.90
C LEU A 2 14.43 8.71 19.83
N ARG A 3 14.43 8.04 20.99
CA ARG A 3 13.83 6.72 21.11
C ARG A 3 12.37 6.87 20.74
N THR A 4 11.93 6.07 19.78
CA THR A 4 10.53 5.95 19.40
C THR A 4 9.67 5.32 20.50
N ASP A 5 10.19 5.11 21.72
CA ASP A 5 9.51 4.37 22.78
C ASP A 5 8.41 5.18 23.47
N GLN A 6 8.56 6.51 23.58
CA GLN A 6 7.56 7.41 24.17
C GLN A 6 6.94 8.33 23.11
N LEU A 7 5.72 8.00 22.66
CA LEU A 7 4.85 9.03 22.08
C LEU A 7 4.51 10.00 23.22
N SER A 8 4.70 11.31 23.00
CA SER A 8 4.42 12.31 24.03
C SER A 8 2.95 12.23 24.47
N ASN A 9 2.68 12.58 25.73
CA ASN A 9 1.30 12.68 26.22
C ASN A 9 0.48 13.63 25.35
N GLU A 10 1.08 14.73 24.90
CA GLU A 10 0.46 15.68 23.97
C GLU A 10 -0.01 15.03 22.66
N TRP A 11 0.75 14.09 22.11
CA TRP A 11 0.33 13.37 20.91
C TRP A 11 -0.87 12.46 21.18
N LYS A 12 -0.88 11.78 22.34
CA LYS A 12 -2.02 10.95 22.74
C LYS A 12 -3.28 11.79 22.98
N ASP A 13 -3.15 12.95 23.62
CA ASP A 13 -4.27 13.87 23.86
C ASP A 13 -4.83 14.39 22.53
N SER A 14 -3.94 14.79 21.61
CA SER A 14 -4.33 15.20 20.25
C SER A 14 -5.01 14.07 19.47
N LEU A 15 -4.52 12.84 19.62
CA LEU A 15 -5.12 11.66 19.00
C LEU A 15 -6.51 11.37 19.57
N GLN A 16 -6.65 11.42 20.90
CA GLN A 16 -7.92 11.22 21.59
C GLN A 16 -8.96 12.23 21.10
N HIS A 17 -8.60 13.51 21.05
CA HIS A 17 -9.48 14.56 20.57
C HIS A 17 -9.91 14.29 19.11
N ALA A 18 -8.95 13.97 18.25
CA ALA A 18 -9.25 13.64 16.84
C ALA A 18 -10.17 12.41 16.69
N GLN A 19 -10.08 11.41 17.57
CA GLN A 19 -11.01 10.26 17.54
C GLN A 19 -12.44 10.66 17.93
N GLN A 20 -12.63 11.67 18.76
CA GLN A 20 -13.95 12.16 19.16
C GLN A 20 -14.63 12.99 18.06
N GLU A 21 -13.85 13.52 17.12
CA GLU A 21 -14.35 14.30 15.98
C GLU A 21 -14.49 13.45 14.71
N ASP A 22 -13.81 12.30 14.64
CA ASP A 22 -13.86 11.40 13.48
C ASP A 22 -15.23 10.70 13.37
N SER A 23 -15.93 10.91 12.25
CA SER A 23 -17.27 10.40 12.01
C SER A 23 -17.39 8.88 12.03
N ASP A 24 -16.29 8.17 11.71
CA ASP A 24 -16.30 6.72 11.63
C ASP A 24 -15.93 6.06 12.96
N ILE A 25 -15.09 6.72 13.77
CA ILE A 25 -14.58 6.22 15.06
C ILE A 25 -15.45 6.65 16.23
N LYS A 26 -15.97 7.89 16.23
CA LYS A 26 -16.76 8.46 17.32
C LYS A 26 -17.92 7.55 17.77
N PRO A 27 -18.74 6.94 16.86
CA PRO A 27 -19.83 6.07 17.28
C PRO A 27 -19.36 4.83 18.04
N ILE A 28 -18.24 4.24 17.61
CA ILE A 28 -17.62 3.09 18.28
C ILE A 28 -17.19 3.47 19.70
N LEU A 29 -16.55 4.63 19.84
CA LEU A 29 -16.15 5.17 21.14
C LEU A 29 -17.35 5.39 22.07
N GLU A 30 -18.43 5.99 21.56
CA GLU A 30 -19.63 6.26 22.35
C GLU A 30 -20.29 4.98 22.85
N TRP A 31 -20.44 3.96 21.99
CA TRP A 31 -20.99 2.67 22.39
C TRP A 31 -20.12 1.96 23.42
N MET A 32 -18.79 1.99 23.28
CA MET A 32 -17.88 1.39 24.25
C MET A 32 -17.87 2.13 25.59
N LYS A 33 -17.91 3.47 25.58
CA LYS A 33 -18.00 4.29 26.81
C LYS A 33 -19.31 4.08 27.56
N ALA A 34 -20.41 3.84 26.84
CA ALA A 34 -21.69 3.49 27.44
C ALA A 34 -21.70 2.11 28.11
N SER A 35 -20.58 1.37 28.10
CA SER A 35 -20.48 -0.04 28.56
C SER A 35 -21.55 -0.93 27.92
N ALA A 36 -21.96 -0.62 26.69
CA ALA A 36 -23.00 -1.35 25.99
C ALA A 36 -22.45 -2.67 25.44
N PRO A 37 -23.29 -3.73 25.32
CA PRO A 37 -22.94 -4.87 24.49
C PRO A 37 -22.69 -4.41 23.05
N LYS A 38 -22.04 -5.28 22.25
CA LYS A 38 -21.84 -5.04 20.82
C LYS A 38 -23.18 -4.62 20.15
N PRO A 39 -23.23 -3.47 19.47
CA PRO A 39 -24.44 -3.01 18.79
C PRO A 39 -24.98 -4.04 17.81
N LYS A 40 -26.31 -4.09 17.64
CA LYS A 40 -26.93 -5.01 16.69
C LYS A 40 -26.68 -4.52 15.27
N TRP A 41 -26.81 -5.43 14.30
CA TRP A 41 -26.65 -5.08 12.89
C TRP A 41 -27.59 -3.94 12.44
N SER A 42 -28.81 -3.89 12.97
CA SER A 42 -29.77 -2.80 12.72
C SER A 42 -29.17 -1.42 12.97
N ASP A 43 -28.37 -1.30 14.02
CA ASP A 43 -27.82 -0.03 14.51
C ASP A 43 -26.66 0.45 13.63
N VAL A 44 -25.96 -0.47 12.95
CA VAL A 44 -24.74 -0.18 12.19
C VAL A 44 -24.93 -0.27 10.67
N SER A 45 -26.02 -0.89 10.21
CA SER A 45 -26.28 -1.17 8.80
C SER A 45 -26.28 0.08 7.90
N ALA A 46 -26.72 1.23 8.41
CA ALA A 46 -26.74 2.51 7.71
C ALA A 46 -25.40 3.28 7.75
N MET A 47 -24.43 2.81 8.53
CA MET A 47 -23.16 3.52 8.73
C MET A 47 -22.15 3.25 7.61
N SER A 48 -21.03 3.96 7.64
CA SER A 48 -19.95 3.82 6.67
C SER A 48 -19.32 2.41 6.71
N SER A 49 -18.66 2.03 5.62
CA SER A 49 -17.86 0.80 5.57
C SER A 49 -16.75 0.79 6.61
N THR A 50 -16.15 1.95 6.91
CA THR A 50 -15.12 2.11 7.94
C THR A 50 -15.67 1.79 9.32
N THR A 51 -16.81 2.39 9.71
CA THR A 51 -17.44 2.10 11.01
C THR A 51 -17.84 0.63 11.12
N LYS A 52 -18.42 0.06 10.06
CA LYS A 52 -18.74 -1.38 10.00
C LYS A 52 -17.50 -2.26 10.17
N SER A 53 -16.35 -1.84 9.63
CA SER A 53 -15.08 -2.58 9.76
C SER A 53 -14.54 -2.55 11.18
N TYR A 54 -14.71 -1.46 11.92
CA TYR A 54 -14.41 -1.40 13.34
C TYR A 54 -15.40 -2.22 14.17
N TRP A 55 -16.71 -2.09 13.89
CA TRP A 55 -17.75 -2.89 14.54
C TRP A 55 -17.56 -4.40 14.34
N ALA A 56 -17.14 -4.84 13.15
CA ALA A 56 -16.84 -6.25 12.89
C ALA A 56 -15.73 -6.78 13.82
N GLN A 57 -14.82 -5.91 14.25
CA GLN A 57 -13.67 -6.20 15.11
C GLN A 57 -13.93 -5.88 16.59
N TRP A 58 -15.19 -5.67 16.99
CA TRP A 58 -15.58 -5.24 18.34
C TRP A 58 -14.83 -5.94 19.48
N ASP A 59 -14.72 -7.27 19.43
CA ASP A 59 -14.13 -8.07 20.51
C ASP A 59 -12.61 -7.86 20.67
N SER A 60 -11.97 -7.29 19.66
CA SER A 60 -10.56 -6.88 19.71
C SER A 60 -10.36 -5.43 20.12
N LEU A 61 -11.43 -4.62 20.16
CA LEU A 61 -11.34 -3.21 20.50
C LEU A 61 -11.41 -3.00 22.02
N LEU A 62 -10.78 -1.92 22.49
CA LEU A 62 -10.90 -1.44 23.86
C LEU A 62 -10.58 0.05 23.92
N ILE A 63 -11.01 0.68 25.00
CA ILE A 63 -10.59 2.03 25.35
C ILE A 63 -9.46 1.90 26.38
N GLN A 64 -8.31 2.50 26.09
CA GLN A 64 -7.20 2.62 27.04
C GLN A 64 -6.82 4.09 27.16
N ASP A 65 -6.81 4.62 28.38
CA ASP A 65 -6.54 6.04 28.68
C ASP A 65 -7.41 6.98 27.82
N GLY A 66 -8.64 6.56 27.54
CA GLY A 66 -9.60 7.30 26.74
C GLY A 66 -9.35 7.31 25.23
N VAL A 67 -8.36 6.56 24.73
CA VAL A 67 -8.07 6.33 23.31
C VAL A 67 -8.62 4.98 22.87
N LEU A 68 -9.28 4.92 21.71
CA LEU A 68 -9.68 3.66 21.08
C LEU A 68 -8.44 2.91 20.58
N CYS A 69 -8.28 1.70 21.07
CA CYS A 69 -7.21 0.79 20.73
C CYS A 69 -7.76 -0.55 20.25
N ARG A 70 -6.90 -1.31 19.56
CA ARG A 70 -7.15 -2.65 19.03
C ARG A 70 -6.09 -3.60 19.54
N LYS A 71 -6.51 -4.72 20.13
CA LYS A 71 -5.66 -5.89 20.36
C LYS A 71 -5.43 -6.57 19.03
N TRP A 72 -4.17 -6.68 18.65
CA TRP A 72 -3.75 -7.45 17.49
C TRP A 72 -2.94 -8.64 17.96
N GLU A 73 -3.39 -9.82 17.55
CA GLU A 73 -2.67 -11.07 17.78
C GLU A 73 -2.08 -11.57 16.47
N ASN A 74 -0.85 -12.06 16.52
CA ASN A 74 -0.31 -12.80 15.38
C ASN A 74 -1.10 -14.12 15.22
N GLY A 75 -1.12 -14.70 14.01
CA GLY A 75 -1.88 -15.94 13.75
C GLY A 75 -1.43 -17.18 14.54
N ARG A 76 -0.38 -17.06 15.37
CA ARG A 76 0.11 -18.11 16.27
C ARG A 76 -0.25 -17.87 17.74
N GLY A 77 -0.82 -16.70 18.09
CA GLY A 77 -1.16 -16.31 19.46
C GLY A 77 0.01 -15.81 20.31
N ASP A 78 1.24 -15.84 19.80
CA ASP A 78 2.46 -15.59 20.59
C ASP A 78 2.80 -14.10 20.76
N SER A 79 2.07 -13.20 20.11
CA SER A 79 2.32 -11.75 20.20
C SER A 79 1.01 -11.01 20.19
N CYS A 80 0.69 -10.36 21.31
CA CYS A 80 -0.41 -9.42 21.45
C CYS A 80 0.16 -8.00 21.43
N HIS A 81 -0.14 -7.23 20.40
CA HIS A 81 0.21 -5.81 20.32
C HIS A 81 -1.04 -4.97 20.49
N LEU A 82 -0.94 -3.93 21.31
CA LEU A 82 -1.98 -2.92 21.40
C LEU A 82 -1.71 -1.83 20.36
N GLN A 83 -2.63 -1.69 19.41
CA GLN A 83 -2.55 -0.71 18.33
C GLN A 83 -3.54 0.43 18.60
N MET A 84 -3.08 1.67 18.64
CA MET A 84 -3.96 2.84 18.67
C MET A 84 -4.67 2.99 17.32
N VAL A 85 -5.99 3.18 17.36
CA VAL A 85 -6.78 3.41 16.15
C VAL A 85 -6.56 4.85 15.69
N VAL A 86 -6.06 5.03 14.46
CA VAL A 86 -5.69 6.36 13.94
C VAL A 86 -6.89 6.96 13.19
N PRO A 87 -7.41 8.13 13.60
CA PRO A 87 -8.44 8.86 12.87
C PRO A 87 -7.87 9.42 11.57
N LYS A 88 -8.74 9.66 10.58
CA LYS A 88 -8.34 10.06 9.23
C LYS A 88 -7.45 11.31 9.23
N ALA A 89 -7.74 12.27 10.10
CA ALA A 89 -7.00 13.52 10.24
C ALA A 89 -5.53 13.33 10.68
N LYS A 90 -5.19 12.19 11.29
CA LYS A 90 -3.86 11.90 11.85
C LYS A 90 -3.05 10.89 11.04
N VAL A 91 -3.65 10.31 9.99
CA VAL A 91 -2.99 9.30 9.14
C VAL A 91 -1.72 9.87 8.50
N GLN A 92 -1.76 11.09 7.97
CA GLN A 92 -0.60 11.72 7.34
C GLN A 92 0.56 11.94 8.31
N ASP A 93 0.28 12.33 9.55
CA ASP A 93 1.31 12.53 10.58
C ASP A 93 2.06 11.22 10.88
N VAL A 94 1.31 10.11 11.01
CA VAL A 94 1.87 8.78 11.24
C VAL A 94 2.69 8.32 10.02
N LEU A 95 2.18 8.49 8.80
CA LEU A 95 2.89 8.15 7.57
C LEU A 95 4.19 8.93 7.44
N GLN A 96 4.15 10.25 7.67
CA GLN A 96 5.32 11.11 7.63
C GLN A 96 6.36 10.68 8.66
N LEU A 97 5.95 10.38 9.90
CA LEU A 97 6.86 9.95 10.98
C LEU A 97 7.63 8.66 10.63
N TYR A 98 6.93 7.66 10.09
CA TYR A 98 7.50 6.33 9.82
C TYR A 98 8.05 6.12 8.41
N HIS A 99 7.74 7.00 7.46
CA HIS A 99 8.30 6.97 6.11
C HIS A 99 9.40 8.02 5.92
N SER A 100 9.12 9.30 6.15
CA SER A 100 10.04 10.39 5.80
C SER A 100 10.78 10.99 7.01
N GLY A 101 10.29 10.71 8.23
CA GLY A 101 10.84 11.26 9.46
C GLY A 101 12.22 10.68 9.79
N CYS A 102 12.84 11.22 10.85
CA CYS A 102 14.13 10.73 11.37
C CYS A 102 14.11 9.21 11.65
N SER A 103 12.97 8.69 12.11
CA SER A 103 12.74 7.26 12.35
C SER A 103 12.36 6.47 11.09
N GLY A 104 11.99 7.16 10.01
CA GLY A 104 11.42 6.62 8.79
C GLY A 104 12.40 6.47 7.64
N GLY A 105 13.40 7.35 7.49
CA GLY A 105 14.53 7.17 6.56
C GLY A 105 14.17 6.76 5.11
N HIS A 106 13.02 7.18 4.59
CA HIS A 106 12.45 6.76 3.29
C HIS A 106 12.32 5.24 3.13
N LEU A 107 11.94 4.55 4.21
CA LEU A 107 11.73 3.11 4.22
C LEU A 107 10.67 2.69 3.17
N GLY A 108 10.95 1.58 2.48
CA GLY A 108 9.98 0.99 1.56
C GLY A 108 8.76 0.43 2.29
N VAL A 109 7.65 0.31 1.55
CA VAL A 109 6.31 -0.13 2.02
C VAL A 109 6.35 -1.20 3.10
N LYS A 110 7.05 -2.33 2.86
CA LYS A 110 7.09 -3.46 3.81
C LYS A 110 7.63 -3.04 5.18
N ARG A 111 8.72 -2.27 5.22
CA ARG A 111 9.36 -1.86 6.48
C ARG A 111 8.53 -0.80 7.20
N THR A 112 7.92 0.12 6.46
CA THR A 112 6.99 1.12 7.02
C THR A 112 5.76 0.44 7.64
N LEU A 113 5.16 -0.53 6.95
CA LEU A 113 4.02 -1.30 7.49
C LEU A 113 4.35 -2.06 8.75
N LEU A 114 5.54 -2.69 8.82
CA LEU A 114 5.96 -3.41 10.01
C LEU A 114 6.02 -2.46 11.22
N LYS A 115 6.68 -1.31 11.08
CA LYS A 115 6.79 -0.32 12.17
C LYS A 115 5.44 0.26 12.59
N ILE A 116 4.56 0.57 11.61
CA ILE A 116 3.23 1.11 11.91
C ILE A 116 2.40 0.07 12.68
N ARG A 117 2.41 -1.19 12.26
CA ARG A 117 1.64 -2.27 12.89
C ARG A 117 2.10 -2.61 14.31
N GLU A 118 3.27 -2.17 14.75
CA GLU A 118 3.67 -2.34 16.15
C GLU A 118 2.81 -1.50 17.10
N ARG A 119 2.22 -0.38 16.62
CA ARG A 119 1.60 0.63 17.50
C ARG A 119 0.31 1.26 16.99
N PHE A 120 0.02 1.17 15.70
CA PHE A 120 -1.05 1.89 15.05
C PHE A 120 -1.85 1.00 14.11
N TYR A 121 -3.12 1.34 13.96
CA TYR A 121 -4.04 0.67 13.05
C TYR A 121 -5.09 1.65 12.53
N TRP A 122 -5.49 1.50 11.28
CA TRP A 122 -6.69 2.11 10.71
C TRP A 122 -7.17 1.27 9.51
N VAL A 123 -8.43 1.44 9.12
CA VAL A 123 -8.96 0.78 7.92
C VAL A 123 -8.22 1.35 6.69
N HIS A 124 -7.84 0.49 5.74
CA HIS A 124 -7.03 0.85 4.56
C HIS A 124 -5.57 1.26 4.83
N CYS A 125 -5.04 0.99 6.04
CA CYS A 125 -3.64 1.29 6.39
C CYS A 125 -2.61 0.80 5.37
N ARG A 126 -2.80 -0.39 4.80
CA ARG A 126 -1.90 -0.90 3.78
C ARG A 126 -1.92 -0.05 2.51
N ASP A 127 -3.10 0.26 2.03
CA ASP A 127 -3.32 0.99 0.78
C ASP A 127 -2.74 2.42 0.91
N ASP A 128 -3.00 3.08 2.05
CA ASP A 128 -2.46 4.41 2.35
C ASP A 128 -0.93 4.42 2.40
N VAL A 129 -0.29 3.41 3.00
CA VAL A 129 1.18 3.31 3.04
C VAL A 129 1.76 3.06 1.65
N GLU A 130 1.12 2.20 0.86
CA GLU A 130 1.53 1.92 -0.53
C GLU A 130 1.46 3.18 -1.40
N ASP A 131 0.36 3.91 -1.32
CA ASP A 131 0.15 5.15 -2.05
C ASP A 131 1.10 6.25 -1.58
N TRP A 132 1.35 6.37 -0.28
CA TRP A 132 2.30 7.33 0.28
C TRP A 132 3.72 7.09 -0.24
N CYS A 133 4.20 5.85 -0.16
CA CYS A 133 5.52 5.48 -0.65
C CYS A 133 5.66 5.68 -2.17
N ARG A 134 4.56 5.48 -2.92
CA ARG A 134 4.52 5.68 -4.38
C ARG A 134 4.62 7.17 -4.76
N LYS A 135 3.97 8.04 -3.99
CA LYS A 135 3.95 9.50 -4.20
C LYS A 135 5.21 10.21 -3.68
N CYS A 136 6.08 9.52 -2.94
CA CYS A 136 7.30 10.10 -2.40
C CYS A 136 8.33 10.41 -3.50
N THR A 137 8.61 11.71 -3.69
CA THR A 137 9.57 12.20 -4.69
C THR A 137 11.01 11.80 -4.37
N SER A 138 11.43 11.84 -3.10
CA SER A 138 12.77 11.40 -2.68
C SER A 138 13.01 9.92 -3.01
N CYS A 139 12.03 9.06 -2.76
CA CYS A 139 12.13 7.64 -3.13
C CYS A 139 12.14 7.43 -4.65
N ALA A 140 11.36 8.23 -5.39
CA ALA A 140 11.33 8.14 -6.86
C ALA A 140 12.66 8.56 -7.49
N ALA A 141 13.29 9.61 -6.97
CA ALA A 141 14.60 10.09 -7.45
C ALA A 141 15.69 9.02 -7.32
N VAL A 142 15.71 8.26 -6.22
CA VAL A 142 16.68 7.18 -6.00
C VAL A 142 16.44 5.97 -6.91
N LYS A 143 15.17 5.65 -7.22
CA LYS A 143 14.83 4.47 -8.05
C LYS A 143 15.10 4.68 -9.54
N GLY A 144 15.23 5.93 -10.00
CA GLY A 144 15.43 6.27 -11.41
C GLY A 144 14.27 5.84 -12.33
N PRO A 145 14.29 6.25 -13.61
CA PRO A 145 13.31 5.81 -14.59
C PRO A 145 13.35 4.28 -14.75
N GLN A 146 12.23 3.61 -14.51
CA GLN A 146 12.10 2.19 -14.80
C GLN A 146 12.02 2.03 -16.33
N ILE A 147 13.17 1.84 -17.00
CA ILE A 147 13.18 1.47 -18.42
C ILE A 147 12.57 0.08 -18.52
N ARG A 148 11.26 0.00 -18.78
CA ARG A 148 10.66 -1.23 -19.27
C ARG A 148 11.16 -1.43 -20.69
N SER A 149 12.10 -2.36 -20.89
CA SER A 149 12.49 -2.79 -22.23
C SER A 149 11.25 -3.38 -22.92
N ARG A 150 10.58 -2.58 -23.74
CA ARG A 150 9.62 -3.08 -24.71
C ARG A 150 10.45 -3.85 -25.73
N GLY A 151 10.37 -5.18 -25.72
CA GLY A 151 10.95 -6.00 -26.77
C GLY A 151 10.41 -5.52 -28.11
N ALA A 152 11.29 -4.94 -28.93
CA ALA A 152 10.95 -4.55 -30.28
C ALA A 152 10.85 -5.84 -31.12
N ALA A 153 9.63 -6.21 -31.51
CA ALA A 153 9.43 -7.12 -32.63
C ALA A 153 9.54 -6.26 -33.91
N SER A 154 10.73 -6.19 -34.51
CA SER A 154 10.91 -5.66 -35.86
C SER A 154 10.91 -6.80 -36.87
N GLN A 155 9.94 -6.76 -37.78
CA GLN A 155 9.79 -7.69 -38.88
C GLN A 155 10.78 -7.27 -39.99
N ALA A 156 11.82 -8.06 -40.22
CA ALA A 156 12.78 -7.82 -41.29
C ALA A 156 12.23 -8.34 -42.62
N LYS A 157 11.84 -7.44 -43.54
CA LYS A 157 11.80 -7.73 -44.98
C LYS A 157 13.06 -7.15 -45.60
N GLN A 158 13.88 -8.03 -46.15
CA GLN A 158 15.14 -7.71 -46.83
C GLN A 158 14.83 -7.51 -48.32
N ASN A 159 14.89 -6.27 -48.80
CA ASN A 159 14.83 -5.94 -50.22
C ASN A 159 16.22 -5.49 -50.67
N HIS A 160 16.86 -6.32 -51.50
CA HIS A 160 18.19 -6.13 -52.05
C HIS A 160 18.11 -5.55 -53.48
N VAL A 161 18.82 -4.45 -53.73
CA VAL A 161 19.15 -3.91 -55.06
C VAL A 161 20.54 -3.26 -54.88
N LEU A 162 21.58 -3.45 -55.71
CA LEU A 162 21.66 -3.18 -57.14
C LEU A 162 23.07 -3.55 -57.71
N LEU A 163 23.08 -4.21 -58.89
CA LEU A 163 24.01 -4.18 -60.05
C LEU A 163 25.54 -4.38 -59.94
N SER A 164 26.06 -5.31 -60.77
CA SER A 164 27.12 -4.98 -61.75
C SER A 164 27.08 -5.94 -62.96
N LEU A 165 27.39 -5.38 -64.14
CA LEU A 165 27.39 -6.00 -65.46
C LEU A 165 28.67 -6.80 -65.69
N GLY A 166 28.56 -7.98 -66.32
CA GLY A 166 29.70 -8.77 -66.77
C GLY A 166 29.24 -9.88 -67.72
N SER A 167 29.29 -9.60 -69.02
CA SER A 167 28.96 -10.49 -70.13
C SER A 167 30.02 -11.56 -70.35
N CYS A 168 29.60 -12.81 -70.60
CA CYS A 168 30.28 -13.80 -71.45
C CYS A 168 29.23 -14.70 -72.10
N VAL A 169 29.25 -14.77 -73.43
CA VAL A 169 28.38 -15.60 -74.28
C VAL A 169 29.03 -16.97 -74.51
N ALA A 170 28.21 -18.03 -74.59
CA ALA A 170 28.38 -19.30 -75.34
C ALA A 170 27.76 -20.45 -74.52
N VAL A 171 27.08 -21.48 -75.03
CA VAL A 171 26.57 -21.92 -76.35
C VAL A 171 25.50 -22.99 -76.01
N ASP A 172 24.57 -23.18 -76.94
CA ASP A 172 23.51 -24.19 -77.05
C ASP A 172 23.72 -25.59 -76.43
N ILE A 173 22.62 -26.22 -75.97
CA ILE A 173 21.95 -27.35 -76.64
C ILE A 173 20.86 -27.96 -75.72
N LEU A 174 19.74 -28.31 -76.37
CA LEU A 174 18.51 -28.96 -75.89
C LEU A 174 18.69 -30.21 -75.01
N LEU A 175 17.73 -30.42 -74.09
CA LEU A 175 16.80 -31.58 -74.02
C LEU A 175 15.81 -31.33 -72.86
N LEU A 176 14.55 -30.94 -73.06
CA LEU A 176 13.37 -31.74 -73.44
C LEU A 176 13.10 -32.99 -72.57
N PHE A 177 11.98 -32.91 -71.82
CA PHE A 177 11.03 -33.99 -71.46
C PHE A 177 11.55 -35.08 -70.46
N GLN A 178 10.79 -35.70 -69.54
CA GLN A 178 9.35 -35.86 -69.29
C GLN A 178 9.12 -36.46 -67.88
N ILE A 179 7.99 -36.09 -67.25
CA ILE A 179 7.02 -36.90 -66.47
C ILE A 179 7.51 -38.19 -65.77
N MET A 180 7.37 -38.22 -64.43
CA MET A 180 6.56 -39.19 -63.67
C MET A 180 6.08 -38.55 -62.37
#